data_AF-Q61057-F1
#
_entry.id   AF-Q61057-F1
#
_cell.length_a   1.000
_cell.length_b   1.000
_cell.length_c   1.000
_cell.angle_alpha   90.00
_cell.angle_beta   90.00
_cell.angle_gamma   90.00
#
_symmetry.space_group_name_H-M   'P 1'
#
loop_
_entity.id
_entity.type
_entity.pdbx_description
1 polymer ?
#
loop_
_entity_poly.entity_id
_entity_poly.type
_entity_poly.pdbx_seq_one_letter_code
_entity_poly.pdbx_strand_id
1 'polypeptide(L)'
;DDMIRFMFILMIILTAFLCGLNNIYVPYQESEKLGNFNETFQFLFWTMFGMEEHTVVDMPQFLVPEFVGRAMYGIFTIVMVIVLLNMLIAMITNSFQKIEDDADV
;
A
#
# COMPACT_ATOMS: atom_id res chain seq x y z
N ASP A 1 3.80 12.09 18.02
CA ASP A 1 2.38 11.77 17.80
C ASP A 1 1.99 11.62 16.35
N ASP A 2 2.43 12.50 15.44
CA ASP A 2 1.95 12.46 14.05
C ASP A 2 2.33 11.17 13.29
N MET A 3 3.54 10.65 13.51
CA MET A 3 3.97 9.36 12.94
C MET A 3 3.03 8.19 13.29
N ILE A 4 2.53 8.12 14.52
CA ILE A 4 1.64 7.04 14.97
C ILE A 4 0.26 7.18 14.31
N ARG A 5 -0.23 8.43 14.17
CA ARG A 5 -1.48 8.72 13.45
C ARG A 5 -1.40 8.29 11.98
N PHE A 6 -0.27 8.53 11.33
CA PHE A 6 -0.05 8.09 9.94
C PHE A 6 0.07 6.58 9.80
N MET A 7 0.75 5.90 10.74
CA MET A 7 0.79 4.43 10.80
C MET A 7 -0.62 3.84 10.93
N PHE A 8 -1.49 4.46 11.72
CA PHE A 8 -2.88 4.01 11.87
C PHE A 8 -3.69 4.14 10.58
N ILE A 9 -3.54 5.27 9.87
CA ILE A 9 -4.17 5.48 8.56
C ILE A 9 -3.67 4.45 7.54
N LEU A 10 -2.35 4.17 7.54
CA LEU A 10 -1.75 3.14 6.68
C LEU A 10 -2.33 1.75 6.97
N MET A 11 -2.50 1.38 8.24
CA MET A 11 -3.11 0.10 8.61
C MET A 11 -4.57 -0.02 8.15
N ILE A 12 -5.35 1.05 8.23
CA ILE A 12 -6.74 1.06 7.74
C ILE A 12 -6.77 0.86 6.23
N ILE A 13 -5.94 1.61 5.49
CA ILE A 13 -5.84 1.51 4.03
C ILE A 13 -5.40 0.10 3.63
N LEU A 14 -4.32 -0.41 4.23
CA LEU A 14 -3.81 -1.76 3.97
C LEU A 14 -4.90 -2.81 4.17
N THR A 15 -5.63 -2.75 5.28
CA THR A 15 -6.72 -3.71 5.57
C THR A 15 -7.88 -3.58 4.58
N ALA A 16 -8.26 -2.36 4.19
CA ALA A 16 -9.33 -2.13 3.23
C ALA A 16 -8.99 -2.70 1.84
N PHE A 17 -7.78 -2.44 1.35
CA PHE A 17 -7.30 -2.97 0.07
C PHE A 17 -7.07 -4.48 0.13
N LEU A 18 -6.59 -5.01 1.26
CA LEU A 18 -6.44 -6.44 1.50
C LEU A 18 -7.77 -7.17 1.35
N CYS A 19 -8.81 -6.72 2.07
CA CYS A 19 -10.13 -7.32 1.98
C CYS A 19 -10.75 -7.14 0.58
N GLY A 20 -10.57 -5.97 -0.05
CA GLY A 20 -11.09 -5.67 -1.38
C GLY A 20 -10.50 -6.59 -2.46
N LEU A 21 -9.17 -6.69 -2.53
CA LEU A 21 -8.48 -7.57 -3.47
C LEU A 21 -8.77 -9.03 -3.15
N ASN A 22 -8.70 -9.44 -1.88
CA ASN A 22 -8.99 -10.83 -1.52
C ASN A 22 -10.39 -11.24 -1.98
N ASN A 23 -11.42 -10.44 -1.70
CA ASN A 23 -12.79 -10.75 -2.10
C ASN A 23 -13.02 -10.77 -3.62
N ILE A 24 -12.29 -9.94 -4.38
CA ILE A 24 -12.35 -9.94 -5.85
C ILE A 24 -11.68 -11.20 -6.42
N TYR A 25 -10.56 -11.63 -5.84
CA TYR A 25 -9.74 -12.74 -6.37
C TYR A 25 -10.12 -14.12 -5.83
N VAL A 26 -10.81 -14.24 -4.67
CA VAL A 26 -11.34 -15.50 -4.13
C VAL A 26 -12.11 -16.36 -5.15
N PRO A 27 -13.02 -15.81 -5.98
CA PRO A 27 -13.73 -16.61 -6.99
C PRO A 27 -12.87 -16.99 -8.21
N TYR A 28 -11.68 -16.41 -8.36
CA TYR A 28 -10.79 -16.61 -9.50
C TYR A 28 -9.48 -17.27 -9.04
N GLN A 29 -9.50 -18.61 -8.90
CA GLN A 29 -8.34 -19.42 -8.46
C GLN A 29 -7.15 -19.47 -9.44
N GLU A 30 -7.18 -18.73 -10.55
CA GLU A 30 -6.08 -18.68 -11.54
C GLU A 30 -4.88 -17.86 -11.04
N SER A 31 -5.05 -16.91 -10.11
CA SER A 31 -3.91 -16.23 -9.48
C SER A 31 -3.42 -17.04 -8.28
N GLU A 32 -2.33 -17.79 -8.47
CA GLU A 32 -1.71 -18.64 -7.43
C GLU A 32 -1.31 -17.87 -6.15
N LYS A 33 -1.20 -16.54 -6.21
CA LYS A 33 -0.83 -15.65 -5.09
C LYS A 33 -1.97 -14.81 -4.50
N LEU A 34 -3.13 -14.72 -5.17
CA LEU A 34 -4.23 -13.81 -4.79
C LEU A 34 -5.51 -14.61 -4.55
N GLY A 35 -6.12 -14.45 -3.38
CA GLY A 35 -7.30 -15.22 -2.94
C GLY A 35 -7.15 -15.79 -1.53
N ASN A 36 -5.92 -16.02 -1.05
CA ASN A 36 -5.64 -16.32 0.34
C ASN A 36 -5.31 -15.04 1.13
N PHE A 37 -5.89 -14.87 2.32
CA PHE A 37 -5.70 -13.66 3.13
C PHE A 37 -4.23 -13.40 3.44
N ASN A 38 -3.49 -14.45 3.80
CA ASN A 38 -2.07 -14.36 4.16
C ASN A 38 -1.18 -13.98 2.96
N GLU A 39 -1.44 -14.56 1.79
CA GLU A 39 -0.64 -14.28 0.58
C GLU A 39 -0.98 -12.91 0.00
N THR A 40 -2.26 -12.54 -0.01
CA THR A 40 -2.70 -11.19 -0.42
C THR A 40 -2.07 -10.13 0.50
N PHE A 41 -1.94 -10.43 1.80
CA PHE A 41 -1.23 -9.55 2.74
C PHE A 41 0.26 -9.46 2.42
N GLN A 42 0.93 -10.59 2.17
CA GLN A 42 2.35 -10.58 1.78
C GLN A 42 2.58 -9.80 0.48
N PHE A 43 1.74 -10.01 -0.53
CA PHE A 43 1.77 -9.29 -1.80
C PHE A 43 1.65 -7.78 -1.60
N LEU A 44 0.65 -7.33 -0.83
CA LEU A 44 0.48 -5.91 -0.52
C LEU A 44 1.64 -5.36 0.29
N PHE A 45 2.16 -6.14 1.23
CA PHE A 45 3.31 -5.76 2.05
C PHE A 45 4.56 -5.53 1.20
N TRP A 46 4.91 -6.46 0.31
CA TRP A 46 6.05 -6.30 -0.59
C TRP A 46 5.84 -5.20 -1.63
N THR A 47 4.58 -4.97 -2.05
CA THR A 47 4.22 -3.83 -2.91
C THR A 47 4.52 -2.49 -2.25
N MET A 48 4.36 -2.35 -0.93
CA MET A 48 4.72 -1.10 -0.22
C MET A 48 6.22 -0.76 -0.35
N PHE A 49 7.08 -1.77 -0.48
CA PHE A 49 8.52 -1.60 -0.70
C PHE A 49 8.90 -1.52 -2.18
N GLY A 50 7.93 -1.64 -3.10
CA GLY A 50 8.19 -1.69 -4.54
C GLY A 50 8.91 -2.96 -5.00
N MET A 51 8.83 -4.05 -4.24
CA MET A 51 9.55 -5.30 -4.53
C MET A 51 8.71 -6.36 -5.25
N GLU A 52 7.45 -6.05 -5.56
CA GLU A 52 6.52 -7.00 -6.21
C GLU A 52 6.26 -6.63 -7.67
N GLU A 53 6.27 -7.62 -8.57
CA GLU A 53 5.99 -7.43 -10.00
C GLU A 53 4.50 -7.29 -10.31
N HIS A 54 4.18 -6.44 -11.30
CA HIS A 54 2.79 -6.18 -11.75
C HIS A 54 2.09 -7.41 -12.35
N THR A 55 2.84 -8.45 -12.72
CA THR A 55 2.36 -9.67 -13.40
C THR A 55 1.44 -10.53 -12.55
N VAL A 56 1.42 -10.32 -11.22
CA VAL A 56 0.60 -11.10 -10.28
C VAL A 56 -0.89 -10.76 -10.39
N VAL A 57 -1.22 -9.57 -10.89
CA VAL A 57 -2.58 -9.03 -10.98
C VAL A 57 -3.25 -9.37 -12.32
N ASP A 58 -2.47 -9.78 -13.32
CA ASP A 58 -2.94 -10.04 -14.68
C ASP A 58 -3.78 -11.33 -14.75
N MET A 59 -5.01 -11.21 -15.26
CA MET A 59 -5.92 -12.33 -15.52
C MET A 59 -6.24 -12.39 -17.02
N PRO A 60 -5.41 -13.05 -17.84
CA PRO A 60 -5.55 -13.02 -19.30
C PRO A 60 -6.86 -13.63 -19.82
N GLN A 61 -7.59 -14.38 -18.99
CA GLN A 61 -8.90 -14.94 -19.33
C GLN A 61 -10.09 -14.01 -19.04
N PHE A 62 -9.93 -12.99 -18.17
CA PHE A 62 -11.05 -12.16 -17.71
C PHE A 62 -10.72 -10.66 -17.73
N LEU A 63 -11.26 -9.93 -18.72
CA LEU A 63 -11.03 -8.49 -18.91
C LEU A 63 -11.50 -7.60 -17.73
N VAL A 64 -12.64 -7.92 -17.10
CA VAL A 64 -13.21 -7.08 -16.03
C VAL A 64 -12.42 -7.20 -14.72
N PRO A 65 -12.17 -8.41 -14.18
CA PRO A 65 -11.29 -8.60 -13.02
C PRO A 65 -9.88 -8.09 -13.24
N GLU A 66 -9.30 -8.29 -14.43
CA GLU A 66 -7.97 -7.77 -14.77
C GLU A 66 -7.92 -6.24 -14.67
N PHE A 67 -8.89 -5.55 -15.29
CA PHE A 67 -8.97 -4.09 -15.21
C PHE A 67 -9.17 -3.60 -13.78
N VAL A 68 -10.07 -4.23 -13.02
CA VAL A 68 -10.36 -3.85 -11.63
C VAL A 68 -9.14 -4.10 -10.74
N GLY A 69 -8.48 -5.24 -10.87
CA GLY A 69 -7.27 -5.60 -10.14
C GLY A 69 -6.15 -4.61 -10.41
N ARG A 70 -5.90 -4.31 -11.69
CA ARG A 70 -4.88 -3.34 -12.10
C ARG A 70 -5.18 -1.92 -11.61
N ALA A 71 -6.45 -1.52 -11.63
CA ALA A 71 -6.89 -0.26 -11.07
C ALA A 71 -6.70 -0.21 -9.54
N MET A 72 -7.10 -1.27 -8.81
CA MET A 72 -6.91 -1.34 -7.35
C MET A 72 -5.45 -1.32 -6.96
N TYR A 73 -4.60 -2.06 -7.67
CA TYR A 73 -3.15 -2.02 -7.47
C TYR A 73 -2.59 -0.62 -7.72
N GLY A 74 -2.95 0.02 -8.83
CA GLY A 74 -2.49 1.38 -9.16
C GLY A 74 -2.91 2.41 -8.12
N ILE A 75 -4.17 2.37 -7.67
CA ILE A 75 -4.66 3.27 -6.61
C ILE A 75 -3.93 2.99 -5.30
N PHE A 76 -3.73 1.73 -4.93
CA PHE A 76 -2.98 1.36 -3.73
C PHE A 76 -1.56 1.94 -3.77
N THR A 77 -0.82 1.77 -4.86
CA THR A 77 0.53 2.32 -5.02
C THR A 77 0.56 3.86 -4.92
N ILE A 78 -0.38 4.55 -5.57
CA ILE A 78 -0.46 6.03 -5.50
C ILE A 78 -0.71 6.49 -4.05
N VAL A 79 -1.67 5.87 -3.37
CA VAL A 79 -1.99 6.18 -1.97
C VAL A 79 -0.79 5.91 -1.07
N MET A 80 -0.09 4.78 -1.26
CA MET A 80 1.12 4.45 -0.51
C MET A 80 2.22 5.49 -0.70
N VAL A 81 2.46 5.94 -1.93
CA VAL A 81 3.44 7.00 -2.22
C VAL A 81 3.07 8.31 -1.51
N ILE A 82 1.80 8.71 -1.53
CA ILE A 82 1.33 9.93 -0.84
C ILE A 82 1.56 9.82 0.67
N VAL A 83 1.23 8.68 1.29
CA VAL A 83 1.41 8.47 2.73
C VAL A 83 2.90 8.48 3.11
N LEU A 84 3.75 7.80 2.33
CA LEU A 84 5.20 7.77 2.57
C LEU A 84 5.83 9.15 2.42
N LEU A 85 5.45 9.91 1.39
CA LEU A 85 5.90 11.30 1.21
C LEU A 85 5.48 12.19 2.38
N ASN A 86 4.24 12.02 2.86
CA ASN A 86 3.74 12.80 3.99
C ASN A 86 4.49 12.48 5.29
N MET A 87 4.86 11.20 5.51
CA MET A 87 5.73 10.82 6.63
C MET A 87 7.14 11.39 6.49
N LEU A 88 7.72 11.38 5.28
CA LEU A 88 9.05 11.94 5.04
C LEU A 88 9.07 13.44 5.32
N ILE A 89 8.06 14.18 4.85
CA ILE A 89 7.91 15.62 5.12
C ILE A 89 7.81 15.85 6.64
N ALA A 90 6.96 15.10 7.33
CA ALA A 90 6.80 15.25 8.78
C ALA A 90 8.11 14.99 9.55
N MET A 91 8.89 13.98 9.16
CA MET A 91 10.18 13.67 9.78
C MET A 91 11.20 14.80 9.55
N ILE A 92 11.28 15.30 8.32
CA ILE A 92 12.17 16.39 7.94
C ILE A 92 11.81 17.67 8.70
N THR A 93 10.53 18.03 8.76
CA THR A 93 10.05 19.22 9.47
C THR A 93 10.40 19.16 10.97
N ASN A 94 10.17 18.03 11.63
CA ASN A 94 10.55 17.87 13.04
C ASN A 94 12.08 17.91 13.24
N SER A 95 12.85 17.36 12.30
CA SER A 95 14.31 17.41 12.36
C SER A 95 14.84 18.83 12.20
N PHE A 96 14.24 19.66 11.34
CA PHE A 96 14.63 21.05 11.16
C PHE A 96 14.31 21.90 12.37
N GLN A 97 13.09 21.78 12.92
CA GLN A 97 12.69 22.49 14.13
C GLN A 97 13.64 22.22 15.30
N LYS A 98 14.05 20.97 15.47
CA LYS A 98 15.00 20.60 16.53
C LYS A 98 16.37 21.25 16.36
N ILE A 99 16.86 21.42 15.13
CA ILE A 99 18.18 22.03 14.87
C ILE A 99 18.12 23.56 15.05
N GLU A 100 17.01 24.18 14.66
CA GLU A 100 16.77 25.62 14.84
C GLU A 100 16.70 25.98 16.33
N ASP A 101 15.93 25.21 17.11
CA ASP A 101 15.83 25.39 18.56
C ASP A 101 17.17 25.20 19.30
N ASP A 102 18.06 24.31 18.83
CA ASP A 102 19.40 24.08 19.41
C ASP A 102 20.43 25.12 18.97
N ALA A 103 20.18 25.84 17.86
CA ALA A 103 21.07 26.88 17.33
C ALA A 103 20.82 28.27 17.92
N ASP A 104 19.61 28.51 18.45
CA ASP A 104 19.20 29.77 19.07
C ASP A 104 19.49 29.84 20.59
N VAL A 105 20.13 28.82 21.18
CA VAL A 105 20.59 28.77 22.60
C VAL A 105 22.08 29.02 22.74
#